data_AF-A0A1J8R0M4-F1
#
_entry.id   AF-A0A1J8R0M4-F1
#
_cell.length_a   1.000
_cell.length_b   1.000
_cell.length_c   1.000
_cell.angle_alpha   90.00
_cell.angle_beta   90.00
_cell.angle_gamma   90.00
#
_symmetry.space_group_name_H-M   'P 1'
#
loop_
_entity.id
_entity.type
_entity.pdbx_description
1 polymer ?
#
loop_
_entity_poly.entity_id
_entity_poly.type
_entity_poly.pdbx_seq_one_letter_code
_entity_poly.pdbx_strand_id
1 'polypeptide(L)'
;MADPSAALAPKPEGEEIDPQFEPVIKLTEQVEVKTYEEDEDILYKMRAKLFRFDNGLNQWKERGTGDVKLLQHKETKKVRLVMRRDKTLKVCANHHISAEMRLQPNIGSDRSWVWKVAADYTEDPPTAETLAIRFGSPETANEFKRQFELTQKINSGGASVEEKNSTEEPAEEESEEEAEKEDETEKKDEVIEKKDESPEEKKEE
;
A
#
# COMPACT_ATOMS: atom_id res chain seq x y z
N MET A 1 58.26 -16.98 30.75
CA MET A 1 57.09 -16.80 29.86
C MET A 1 55.94 -16.33 30.72
N ALA A 2 55.06 -15.46 30.24
CA ALA A 2 53.84 -15.09 30.96
C ALA A 2 52.73 -16.09 30.63
N ASP A 3 51.94 -16.47 31.63
CA ASP A 3 50.80 -17.36 31.44
C ASP A 3 49.60 -16.56 30.89
N PRO A 4 49.00 -16.97 29.75
CA PRO A 4 47.87 -16.24 29.17
C PRO A 4 46.54 -16.46 29.91
N SER A 5 46.48 -17.37 30.90
CA SER A 5 45.25 -17.72 31.63
C SER A 5 44.91 -16.74 32.78
N ALA A 6 45.18 -15.44 32.59
CA ALA A 6 44.74 -14.39 33.50
C ALA A 6 43.25 -14.12 33.27
N ALA A 7 42.39 -14.80 34.05
CA ALA A 7 40.95 -14.82 33.83
C ALA A 7 40.32 -13.42 33.70
N LEU A 8 39.64 -13.19 32.58
CA LEU A 8 38.75 -12.04 32.40
C LEU A 8 37.51 -12.26 33.28
N ALA A 9 37.62 -11.89 34.56
CA ALA A 9 36.48 -11.91 35.47
C ALA A 9 35.35 -11.04 34.88
N PRO A 10 34.09 -11.51 34.90
CA PRO A 10 32.98 -10.64 34.55
C PRO A 10 33.01 -9.44 35.50
N LYS A 11 32.96 -8.23 34.94
CA LYS A 11 32.61 -7.06 35.76
C LYS A 11 31.23 -7.35 36.37
N PRO A 12 30.95 -6.92 37.61
CA PRO A 12 29.57 -6.83 38.04
C PRO A 12 28.85 -5.93 37.03
N GLU A 13 27.91 -6.50 36.29
CA GLU A 13 26.95 -5.73 35.49
C GLU A 13 26.21 -4.86 36.50
N GLY A 14 26.35 -3.53 36.36
CA GLY A 14 25.91 -2.60 37.38
C GLY A 14 24.40 -2.75 37.59
N GLU A 15 23.99 -2.94 38.85
CA GLU A 15 22.58 -3.18 39.22
C GLU A 15 21.66 -2.20 38.47
N GLU A 16 20.83 -2.73 37.57
CA GLU A 16 19.95 -1.90 36.76
C GLU A 16 18.96 -1.19 37.68
N ILE A 17 19.10 0.15 37.76
CA ILE A 17 18.32 0.97 38.67
C ILE A 17 16.88 1.07 38.14
N ASP A 18 16.02 0.15 38.58
CA ASP A 18 14.57 0.16 38.35
C ASP A 18 13.88 1.07 39.40
N PRO A 19 13.48 2.31 39.06
CA PRO A 19 12.97 3.26 40.03
C PRO A 19 11.47 3.04 40.20
N GLN A 20 11.06 2.43 41.31
CA GLN A 20 9.65 2.17 41.58
C GLN A 20 8.88 3.44 41.96
N PHE A 21 7.71 3.64 41.37
CA PHE A 21 6.83 4.81 41.60
C PHE A 21 5.47 4.39 42.15
N GLU A 22 4.89 5.19 43.05
CA GLU A 22 3.51 4.98 43.49
C GLU A 22 2.50 5.47 42.43
N PRO A 23 1.48 4.66 42.07
CA PRO A 23 0.52 5.03 41.03
C PRO A 23 -0.50 6.06 41.54
N VAL A 24 -0.40 7.29 41.02
CA VAL A 24 -1.30 8.42 41.30
C VAL A 24 -2.77 8.10 41.00
N ILE A 25 -3.02 7.29 39.96
CA ILE A 25 -4.35 6.79 39.58
C ILE A 25 -4.27 5.27 39.49
N LYS A 26 -5.19 4.58 40.16
CA LYS A 26 -5.35 3.12 40.08
C LYS A 26 -6.54 2.80 39.19
N LEU A 27 -6.30 2.20 38.03
CA LEU A 27 -7.36 1.69 37.15
C LEU A 27 -7.89 0.38 37.75
N THR A 28 -8.89 0.49 38.61
CA THR A 28 -9.46 -0.64 39.37
C THR A 28 -10.43 -1.51 38.58
N GLU A 29 -10.97 -0.99 37.48
CA GLU A 29 -11.98 -1.67 36.66
C GLU A 29 -11.42 -1.96 35.26
N GLN A 30 -11.54 -3.20 34.82
CA GLN A 30 -11.18 -3.60 33.46
C GLN A 30 -12.31 -3.19 32.51
N VAL A 31 -12.13 -2.06 31.82
CA VAL A 31 -13.08 -1.55 30.82
C VAL A 31 -13.19 -2.52 29.64
N GLU A 32 -14.42 -2.83 29.22
CA GLU A 32 -14.70 -3.62 28.02
C GLU A 32 -14.33 -2.81 26.76
N VAL A 33 -13.21 -3.17 26.11
CA VAL A 33 -12.73 -2.47 24.92
C VAL A 33 -13.43 -3.00 23.66
N LYS A 34 -14.39 -2.22 23.14
CA LYS A 34 -15.05 -2.48 21.85
C LYS A 34 -14.30 -1.81 20.72
N THR A 35 -14.14 -2.52 19.61
CA THR A 35 -13.47 -2.02 18.40
C THR A 35 -14.40 -1.18 17.53
N TYR A 36 -15.72 -1.40 17.65
CA TYR A 36 -16.77 -0.91 16.76
C TYR A 36 -16.56 -1.38 15.31
N GLU A 37 -16.10 -2.63 15.17
CA GLU A 37 -15.95 -3.39 13.92
C GLU A 37 -16.64 -4.78 14.02
N GLU A 38 -17.29 -5.07 15.15
CA GLU A 38 -17.88 -6.38 15.49
C GLU A 38 -19.08 -6.74 14.57
N ASP A 39 -19.86 -5.75 14.15
CA ASP A 39 -21.03 -5.90 13.27
C ASP A 39 -20.67 -5.88 11.77
N GLU A 40 -19.38 -6.00 11.45
CA GLU A 40 -18.88 -5.95 10.07
C GLU A 40 -18.10 -7.21 9.68
N ASP A 41 -18.10 -7.51 8.38
CA ASP A 41 -17.34 -8.58 7.74
C ASP A 41 -16.16 -7.99 6.96
N ILE A 42 -14.98 -8.63 7.05
CA ILE A 42 -13.76 -8.15 6.39
C ILE A 42 -13.75 -8.65 4.93
N LEU A 43 -14.14 -7.79 3.98
CA LEU A 43 -14.09 -8.11 2.55
C LEU A 43 -12.67 -8.10 1.99
N TYR A 44 -11.81 -7.22 2.52
CA TYR A 44 -10.42 -7.10 2.11
C TYR A 44 -9.54 -6.64 3.27
N LYS A 45 -8.30 -7.14 3.31
CA LYS A 45 -7.26 -6.71 4.27
C LYS A 45 -5.90 -6.70 3.56
N MET A 46 -5.16 -5.59 3.64
CA MET A 46 -3.80 -5.50 3.10
C MET A 46 -2.90 -4.56 3.90
N ARG A 47 -1.60 -4.82 3.84
CA ARG A 47 -0.55 -4.02 4.47
C ARG A 47 -0.26 -2.75 3.66
N ALA A 48 -0.30 -1.57 4.29
CA ALA A 48 -0.11 -0.30 3.57
C ALA A 48 0.54 0.83 4.42
N LYS A 49 0.99 1.87 3.73
CA LYS A 49 1.32 3.19 4.31
C LYS A 49 0.40 4.26 3.71
N LEU A 50 -0.23 5.05 4.55
CA LEU A 50 -1.18 6.10 4.20
C LEU A 50 -0.59 7.48 4.46
N PHE A 51 -0.83 8.39 3.52
CA PHE A 51 -0.44 9.79 3.54
C PHE A 51 -1.66 10.68 3.40
N ARG A 52 -1.54 11.91 3.91
CA ARG A 52 -2.51 12.99 3.81
C ARG A 52 -1.83 14.17 3.13
N PHE A 53 -2.49 14.79 2.15
CA PHE A 53 -2.00 16.05 1.58
C PHE A 53 -2.27 17.20 2.56
N ASP A 54 -1.30 18.09 2.73
CA ASP A 54 -1.42 19.28 3.56
C ASP A 54 -1.60 20.51 2.67
N ASN A 55 -2.84 20.98 2.53
CA ASN A 55 -3.18 22.13 1.67
C ASN A 55 -2.48 23.43 2.08
N GLY A 56 -2.03 23.57 3.33
CA GLY A 56 -1.34 24.77 3.82
C GLY A 56 0.14 24.81 3.43
N LEU A 57 0.76 23.64 3.25
CA LEU A 57 2.18 23.48 2.92
C LEU A 57 2.43 22.83 1.54
N ASN A 58 1.36 22.48 0.82
CA ASN A 58 1.37 21.77 -0.46
C ASN A 58 2.25 20.51 -0.50
N GLN A 59 2.27 19.75 0.60
CA GLN A 59 3.10 18.56 0.75
C GLN A 59 2.31 17.34 1.25
N TRP A 60 2.79 16.15 0.93
CA TRP A 60 2.36 14.92 1.60
C TRP A 60 2.96 14.83 3.00
N LYS A 61 2.15 14.41 3.97
CA LYS A 61 2.57 14.01 5.32
C LYS A 61 2.11 12.58 5.58
N GLU A 62 2.92 11.77 6.27
CA GLU A 62 2.49 10.42 6.65
C GLU A 62 1.35 10.50 7.67
N ARG A 63 0.24 9.79 7.40
CA ARG A 63 -0.94 9.71 8.26
C ARG A 63 -0.89 8.45 9.13
N GLY A 64 -0.35 7.35 8.61
CA GLY A 64 -0.10 6.11 9.36
C GLY A 64 0.47 4.98 8.52
N THR A 65 1.09 4.00 9.17
CA THR A 65 1.46 2.68 8.61
C THR A 65 0.72 1.60 9.38
N GLY A 66 0.17 0.61 8.68
CA GLY A 66 -0.75 -0.35 9.28
C GLY A 66 -1.44 -1.25 8.24
N ASP A 67 -2.50 -1.91 8.67
CA ASP A 67 -3.35 -2.71 7.78
C ASP A 67 -4.60 -1.91 7.40
N VAL A 68 -4.85 -1.76 6.10
CA VAL A 68 -6.12 -1.23 5.58
C VAL A 68 -7.11 -2.37 5.44
N LYS A 69 -8.35 -2.15 5.90
CA LYS A 69 -9.48 -3.05 5.77
C LYS A 69 -10.59 -2.41 4.94
N LEU A 70 -11.27 -3.21 4.15
CA LEU A 70 -12.61 -2.90 3.64
C LEU A 70 -13.62 -3.73 4.44
N LEU A 71 -14.50 -3.05 5.18
CA LEU A 71 -15.42 -3.65 6.14
C LEU A 71 -16.86 -3.46 5.66
N GLN A 72 -17.62 -4.55 5.55
CA GLN A 72 -19.04 -4.51 5.17
C GLN A 72 -19.93 -4.76 6.39
N HIS A 73 -20.84 -3.83 6.68
CA HIS A 73 -21.82 -3.98 7.75
C HIS A 73 -22.81 -5.11 7.49
N LYS A 74 -22.98 -6.03 8.45
CA LYS A 74 -23.75 -7.27 8.31
C LYS A 74 -25.20 -7.03 7.91
N GLU A 75 -25.88 -6.09 8.56
CA GLU A 75 -27.26 -5.69 8.22
C GLU A 75 -27.33 -4.77 6.99
N THR A 76 -26.77 -3.55 7.08
CA THR A 76 -26.97 -2.50 6.06
C THR A 76 -26.24 -2.75 4.74
N LYS A 77 -25.35 -3.75 4.67
CA LYS A 77 -24.47 -4.10 3.54
C LYS A 77 -23.58 -2.96 3.01
N LYS A 78 -23.54 -1.82 3.70
CA LYS A 78 -22.63 -0.71 3.39
C LYS A 78 -21.19 -1.07 3.74
N VAL A 79 -20.27 -0.67 2.87
CA VAL A 79 -18.83 -0.85 3.04
C VAL A 79 -18.15 0.46 3.45
N ARG A 80 -17.21 0.38 4.40
CA ARG A 80 -16.27 1.47 4.73
C ARG A 80 -14.81 1.00 4.67
N LEU A 81 -13.93 1.96 4.44
CA LEU A 81 -12.49 1.79 4.59
C LEU A 81 -12.10 2.17 6.02
N VAL A 82 -11.45 1.24 6.73
CA VAL A 82 -10.88 1.47 8.07
C VAL A 82 -9.40 1.09 8.04
N MET A 83 -8.54 1.94 8.60
CA MET A 83 -7.12 1.66 8.76
C MET A 83 -6.67 2.08 10.16
N ARG A 84 -5.86 1.24 10.82
CA ARG A 84 -5.29 1.53 12.15
C ARG A 84 -3.77 1.49 12.12
N ARG A 85 -3.13 2.37 12.89
CA ARG A 85 -1.67 2.46 13.01
C ARG A 85 -1.10 1.29 13.83
N ASP A 86 0.06 0.79 13.43
CA ASP A 86 0.82 -0.20 14.21
C ASP A 86 1.08 0.27 15.65
N LYS A 87 1.15 -0.70 16.58
CA LYS A 87 1.47 -0.57 18.02
C LYS A 87 0.49 0.27 18.84
N THR A 88 0.11 1.44 18.34
CA THR A 88 -0.81 2.39 18.97
C THR A 88 -2.29 2.07 18.71
N LEU A 89 -2.61 1.28 17.68
CA LEU A 89 -3.96 0.88 17.25
C LEU A 89 -4.94 2.05 16.95
N LYS A 90 -4.44 3.30 16.97
CA LYS A 90 -5.20 4.51 16.64
C LYS A 90 -5.62 4.47 15.18
N VAL A 91 -6.88 4.78 14.93
CA VAL A 91 -7.44 4.88 13.58
C VAL A 91 -6.73 5.98 12.79
N CYS A 92 -6.47 5.74 11.51
CA CYS A 92 -5.84 6.69 10.58
C CYS A 92 -6.52 6.77 9.21
N ALA A 93 -7.58 6.00 8.96
CA ALA A 93 -8.64 6.30 7.99
C ALA A 93 -9.94 5.65 8.48
N ASN A 94 -11.08 6.31 8.28
CA ASN A 94 -12.41 5.81 8.62
C ASN A 94 -13.46 6.55 7.76
N HIS A 95 -13.83 6.01 6.61
CA HIS A 95 -14.83 6.62 5.73
C HIS A 95 -15.61 5.59 4.92
N HIS A 96 -16.88 5.86 4.67
CA HIS A 96 -17.66 5.11 3.69
C HIS A 96 -17.11 5.29 2.28
N ILE A 97 -17.06 4.20 1.51
CA ILE A 97 -16.64 4.24 0.11
C ILE A 97 -17.83 4.75 -0.72
N SER A 98 -17.75 5.98 -1.24
CA SER A 98 -18.82 6.53 -2.09
C SER A 98 -18.61 6.18 -3.56
N ALA A 99 -19.69 6.10 -4.34
CA ALA A 99 -19.65 5.87 -5.79
C ALA A 99 -18.98 7.01 -6.58
N GLU A 100 -18.68 8.15 -5.94
CA GLU A 100 -18.01 9.31 -6.53
C GLU A 100 -16.48 9.28 -6.36
N MET A 101 -15.96 8.54 -5.37
CA MET A 101 -14.51 8.40 -5.16
C MET A 101 -13.83 7.82 -6.41
N ARG A 102 -12.60 8.26 -6.71
CA ARG A 102 -11.80 7.71 -7.82
C ARG A 102 -10.37 7.53 -7.34
N LEU A 103 -9.84 6.32 -7.48
CA LEU A 103 -8.42 6.04 -7.25
C LEU A 103 -7.62 6.46 -8.48
N GLN A 104 -6.91 7.58 -8.36
CA GLN A 104 -6.02 8.11 -9.39
C GLN A 104 -4.59 7.62 -9.14
N PRO A 105 -3.81 7.24 -10.18
CA PRO A 105 -2.42 6.83 -9.99
C PRO A 105 -1.58 8.01 -9.51
N ASN A 106 -0.62 7.77 -8.60
CA ASN A 106 0.28 8.82 -8.14
C ASN A 106 1.45 9.02 -9.12
N ILE A 107 1.83 10.27 -9.37
CA ILE A 107 2.94 10.58 -10.29
C ILE A 107 4.24 10.04 -9.69
N GLY A 108 4.96 9.22 -10.47
CA GLY A 108 6.19 8.56 -10.03
C GLY A 108 5.99 7.36 -9.09
N SER A 109 4.78 6.78 -9.00
CA SER A 109 4.59 5.50 -8.31
C SER A 109 3.51 4.62 -8.95
N ASP A 110 3.97 3.46 -9.40
CA ASP A 110 3.19 2.25 -9.75
C ASP A 110 2.28 1.73 -8.64
N ARG A 111 2.81 1.65 -7.41
CA ARG A 111 2.19 1.03 -6.23
C ARG A 111 1.45 1.99 -5.30
N SER A 112 0.99 3.13 -5.82
CA SER A 112 0.30 4.16 -5.02
C SER A 112 -0.95 4.73 -5.70
N TRP A 113 -2.04 4.86 -4.93
CA TRP A 113 -3.29 5.49 -5.37
C TRP A 113 -3.63 6.73 -4.54
N VAL A 114 -4.26 7.71 -5.17
CA VAL A 114 -4.71 8.98 -4.59
C VAL A 114 -6.22 9.12 -4.74
N TRP A 115 -6.92 9.56 -3.70
CA TRP A 115 -8.36 9.91 -3.77
C TRP A 115 -8.72 11.04 -2.81
N LYS A 116 -9.92 11.61 -3.03
CA LYS A 116 -10.52 12.61 -2.15
C LYS A 116 -11.64 11.98 -1.33
N VAL A 117 -11.75 12.39 -0.08
CA VAL A 117 -12.76 11.97 0.88
C VAL A 117 -13.50 13.21 1.38
N ALA A 118 -14.82 13.23 1.28
CA ALA A 118 -15.64 14.38 1.71
C ALA A 118 -15.80 14.47 3.23
N ALA A 119 -15.81 13.33 3.92
CA ALA A 119 -15.85 13.22 5.38
C ALA A 119 -15.12 11.94 5.83
N ASP A 120 -13.95 12.11 6.45
CA ASP A 120 -13.19 11.07 7.12
C ASP A 120 -13.30 11.26 8.65
N TYR A 121 -13.67 10.18 9.33
CA TYR A 121 -14.09 10.12 10.73
C TYR A 121 -12.96 9.55 11.60
N THR A 122 -11.72 10.01 11.41
CA THR A 122 -10.59 9.71 12.30
C THR A 122 -10.43 10.70 13.45
N GLU A 123 -10.82 11.95 13.19
CA GLU A 123 -10.89 13.03 14.16
C GLU A 123 -12.38 13.48 14.24
N ASP A 124 -12.73 14.21 15.29
CA ASP A 124 -14.07 14.80 15.47
C ASP A 124 -13.91 16.33 15.58
N PRO A 125 -14.56 17.16 14.73
CA PRO A 125 -15.51 16.79 13.68
C PRO A 125 -14.87 16.12 12.44
N PRO A 126 -15.66 15.41 11.61
CA PRO A 126 -15.17 14.75 10.39
C PRO A 126 -14.56 15.74 9.40
N THR A 127 -13.45 15.35 8.75
CA THR A 127 -12.67 16.24 7.87
C THR A 127 -12.75 15.84 6.41
N ALA A 128 -12.70 16.83 5.52
CA ALA A 128 -12.51 16.61 4.08
C ALA A 128 -11.01 16.47 3.78
N GLU A 129 -10.60 15.35 3.19
CA GLU A 129 -9.21 14.93 3.11
C GLU A 129 -8.82 14.53 1.67
N THR A 130 -7.58 14.80 1.29
CA THR A 130 -6.96 14.18 0.10
C THR A 130 -5.93 13.18 0.57
N LEU A 131 -6.20 11.90 0.31
CA LEU A 131 -5.42 10.77 0.82
C LEU A 131 -4.63 10.12 -0.31
N ALA A 132 -3.44 9.61 0.02
CA ALA A 132 -2.68 8.73 -0.84
C ALA A 132 -2.26 7.48 -0.07
N ILE A 133 -2.43 6.31 -0.65
CA ILE A 133 -2.05 5.02 -0.07
C ILE A 133 -0.97 4.36 -0.92
N ARG A 134 0.03 3.76 -0.28
CA ARG A 134 1.13 3.04 -0.93
C ARG A 134 1.25 1.63 -0.37
N PHE A 135 1.34 0.66 -1.26
CA PHE A 135 1.48 -0.76 -0.96
C PHE A 135 2.94 -1.22 -1.08
N GLY A 136 3.19 -2.50 -0.79
CA GLY A 136 4.50 -3.11 -0.96
C GLY A 136 4.91 -3.17 -2.43
N SER A 137 3.98 -3.61 -3.30
CA SER A 137 4.22 -3.92 -4.71
C SER A 137 3.12 -3.38 -5.63
N PRO A 138 3.32 -3.35 -6.97
CA PRO A 138 2.29 -2.94 -7.92
C PRO A 138 1.06 -3.86 -7.91
N GLU A 139 1.25 -5.17 -7.74
CA GLU A 139 0.18 -6.18 -7.77
C GLU A 139 -0.75 -5.99 -6.57
N THR A 140 -0.17 -5.81 -5.37
CA THR A 140 -0.93 -5.51 -4.14
C THR A 140 -1.67 -4.17 -4.22
N ALA A 141 -1.12 -3.19 -4.93
CA ALA A 141 -1.83 -1.94 -5.22
C ALA A 141 -2.99 -2.12 -6.21
N ASN A 142 -2.79 -2.87 -7.29
CA ASN A 142 -3.82 -3.14 -8.29
C ASN A 142 -4.98 -3.96 -7.70
N GLU A 143 -4.69 -4.94 -6.84
CA GLU A 143 -5.71 -5.72 -6.14
C GLU A 143 -6.52 -4.84 -5.17
N PHE A 144 -5.89 -3.95 -4.40
CA PHE A 144 -6.65 -2.98 -3.58
C PHE A 144 -7.58 -2.12 -4.45
N LYS A 145 -7.13 -1.67 -5.63
CA LYS A 145 -7.98 -0.90 -6.54
C LYS A 145 -9.18 -1.73 -7.03
N ARG A 146 -8.97 -2.99 -7.43
CA ARG A 146 -10.04 -3.90 -7.85
C ARG A 146 -11.10 -4.05 -6.76
N GLN A 147 -10.66 -4.24 -5.51
CA GLN A 147 -11.53 -4.41 -4.34
C GLN A 147 -12.24 -3.10 -3.94
N PHE A 148 -11.57 -1.95 -4.07
CA PHE A 148 -12.20 -0.64 -3.86
C PHE A 148 -13.30 -0.38 -4.91
N GLU A 149 -13.02 -0.59 -6.19
CA GLU A 149 -14.01 -0.41 -7.28
C GLU A 149 -15.15 -1.44 -7.21
N LEU A 150 -14.91 -2.64 -6.67
CA LEU A 150 -15.95 -3.62 -6.36
C LEU A 150 -16.85 -3.15 -5.20
N THR A 151 -16.27 -2.66 -4.11
CA THR A 151 -17.03 -2.19 -2.94
C THR A 151 -17.78 -0.88 -3.22
N GLN A 152 -17.33 -0.06 -4.17
CA GLN A 152 -18.12 1.03 -4.74
C GLN A 152 -19.42 0.53 -5.40
N LYS A 153 -19.35 -0.56 -6.18
CA LYS A 153 -20.54 -1.15 -6.83
C LYS A 153 -21.53 -1.64 -5.77
N ILE A 154 -21.05 -2.36 -4.75
CA ILE A 154 -21.84 -2.80 -3.59
C ILE A 154 -22.56 -1.61 -2.93
N ASN A 155 -21.85 -0.52 -2.63
CA ASN A 155 -22.43 0.68 -2.03
C ASN A 155 -23.40 1.45 -2.94
N SER A 156 -23.36 1.23 -4.26
CA SER A 156 -24.37 1.73 -5.22
C SER A 156 -25.56 0.78 -5.44
N GLY A 157 -25.62 -0.37 -4.75
CA GLY A 157 -26.69 -1.37 -4.90
C GLY A 157 -26.40 -2.47 -5.93
N GLY A 158 -25.16 -2.59 -6.41
CA GLY A 158 -24.70 -3.73 -7.22
C GLY A 158 -24.49 -4.99 -6.37
N ALA A 159 -24.63 -6.16 -6.98
CA ALA A 159 -24.58 -7.44 -6.28
C ALA A 159 -23.23 -7.72 -5.59
N SER A 160 -23.29 -8.44 -4.47
CA SER A 160 -22.13 -9.00 -3.76
C SER A 160 -21.42 -10.06 -4.60
N VAL A 161 -20.08 -10.03 -4.62
CA VAL A 161 -19.25 -11.07 -5.26
C VAL A 161 -18.65 -11.96 -4.19
N GLU A 162 -19.06 -13.23 -4.19
CA GLU A 162 -18.28 -14.32 -3.59
C GLU A 162 -17.36 -14.89 -4.67
N GLU A 163 -16.04 -14.71 -4.55
CA GLU A 163 -15.07 -15.56 -5.25
C GLU A 163 -13.92 -15.95 -4.33
N LYS A 164 -13.40 -17.16 -4.56
CA LYS A 164 -12.46 -17.85 -3.66
C LYS A 164 -11.05 -17.66 -4.17
N ASN A 165 -10.17 -17.10 -3.34
CA ASN A 165 -8.75 -16.98 -3.67
C ASN A 165 -8.04 -18.34 -3.52
N SER A 166 -8.02 -19.13 -4.59
CA SER A 166 -7.14 -20.30 -4.70
C SER A 166 -5.78 -19.87 -5.22
N THR A 167 -4.73 -20.12 -4.45
CA THR A 167 -3.35 -19.90 -4.88
C THR A 167 -2.92 -21.01 -5.84
N GLU A 168 -2.29 -20.65 -6.96
CA GLU A 168 -1.43 -21.56 -7.72
C GLU A 168 0.01 -21.03 -7.61
N GLU A 169 0.94 -21.92 -7.25
CA GLU A 169 2.38 -21.67 -7.31
C GLU A 169 2.90 -22.14 -8.67
N PRO A 170 3.88 -21.46 -9.29
CA PRO A 170 4.47 -21.90 -10.54
C PRO A 170 5.41 -23.10 -10.32
N ALA A 171 5.41 -24.04 -11.27
CA ALA A 171 6.43 -25.07 -11.42
C ALA A 171 7.15 -24.87 -12.76
N GLU A 172 8.47 -25.04 -12.76
CA GLU A 172 9.36 -24.92 -13.93
C GLU A 172 9.94 -26.31 -14.32
N GLU A 173 10.79 -26.37 -15.36
CA GLU A 173 11.44 -27.59 -15.95
C GLU A 173 10.47 -28.55 -16.70
N GLU A 174 10.76 -29.26 -17.82
CA GLU A 174 11.70 -29.19 -18.97
C GLU A 174 11.15 -30.20 -20.06
N SER A 175 11.61 -30.43 -21.31
CA SER A 175 12.76 -30.00 -22.17
C SER A 175 12.44 -30.20 -23.68
N GLU A 176 13.33 -29.67 -24.56
CA GLU A 176 13.89 -30.16 -25.86
C GLU A 176 13.18 -31.26 -26.72
N GLU A 177 13.13 -31.25 -28.07
CA GLU A 177 13.56 -30.27 -29.12
C GLU A 177 12.49 -30.06 -30.26
N GLU A 178 12.55 -30.38 -31.58
CA GLU A 178 13.47 -31.08 -32.52
C GLU A 178 13.37 -30.52 -33.98
N ALA A 179 14.33 -30.85 -34.86
CA ALA A 179 14.57 -30.49 -36.29
C ALA A 179 13.52 -30.99 -37.34
N GLU A 180 13.48 -30.65 -38.66
CA GLU A 180 14.09 -29.62 -39.57
C GLU A 180 13.38 -29.66 -40.95
N LYS A 181 13.44 -28.57 -41.76
CA LYS A 181 13.75 -28.64 -43.22
C LYS A 181 13.91 -27.28 -43.94
N GLU A 182 14.73 -27.30 -44.99
CA GLU A 182 15.23 -26.14 -45.76
C GLU A 182 14.57 -26.02 -47.17
N ASP A 183 14.61 -24.83 -47.79
CA ASP A 183 15.04 -24.62 -49.19
C ASP A 183 15.32 -23.11 -49.50
N GLU A 184 16.58 -22.84 -49.84
CA GLU A 184 17.18 -21.89 -50.82
C GLU A 184 16.33 -20.79 -51.54
N THR A 185 16.82 -19.57 -51.80
CA THR A 185 17.93 -19.21 -52.75
C THR A 185 18.42 -17.73 -52.61
N GLU A 186 19.39 -17.30 -53.42
CA GLU A 186 20.34 -16.19 -53.13
C GLU A 186 20.12 -14.77 -53.74
N LYS A 187 20.64 -13.75 -53.00
CA LYS A 187 21.46 -12.56 -53.38
C LYS A 187 21.15 -11.68 -54.61
N LYS A 188 21.18 -10.34 -54.38
CA LYS A 188 22.19 -9.41 -54.97
C LYS A 188 22.15 -7.96 -54.39
N ASP A 189 23.30 -7.50 -53.90
CA ASP A 189 24.15 -6.39 -54.40
C ASP A 189 23.45 -5.18 -55.10
N GLU A 190 23.84 -3.89 -54.95
CA GLU A 190 24.65 -3.17 -53.96
C GLU A 190 24.46 -1.62 -54.15
N VAL A 191 24.94 -0.83 -53.19
CA VAL A 191 25.24 0.63 -53.17
C VAL A 191 25.04 1.50 -54.44
N ILE A 192 24.38 2.67 -54.25
CA ILE A 192 24.82 3.97 -54.80
C ILE A 192 24.82 5.01 -53.67
N GLU A 193 25.81 5.91 -53.66
CA GLU A 193 26.10 6.87 -52.58
C GLU A 193 25.98 8.35 -53.03
N LYS A 194 25.79 9.25 -52.04
CA LYS A 194 26.11 10.71 -52.05
C LYS A 194 25.42 11.64 -53.07
N LYS A 195 24.78 12.70 -52.54
CA LYS A 195 25.28 14.10 -52.49
C LYS A 195 24.41 14.94 -51.54
N ASP A 196 24.99 15.66 -50.58
CA ASP A 196 25.39 17.10 -50.60
C ASP A 196 24.18 18.05 -50.72
N GLU A 197 24.03 19.14 -49.95
CA GLU A 197 24.84 19.72 -48.86
C GLU A 197 23.94 20.59 -47.94
N SER A 198 24.45 21.07 -46.80
CA SER A 198 23.83 22.17 -46.03
C SER A 198 24.55 23.50 -46.31
N PRO A 199 23.87 24.64 -46.11
CA PRO A 199 24.54 25.70 -45.34
C PRO A 199 23.64 26.37 -44.28
N GLU A 200 24.30 27.05 -43.34
CA GLU A 200 23.71 27.67 -42.14
C GLU A 200 23.20 29.11 -42.33
N GLU A 201 22.49 29.61 -41.29
CA GLU A 201 22.29 31.02 -40.88
C GLU A 201 21.91 32.09 -41.96
N LYS A 202 20.83 32.86 -41.75
CA LYS A 202 20.82 33.93 -40.72
C LYS A 202 19.43 34.44 -40.34
N LYS A 203 19.42 35.23 -39.27
CA LYS A 203 18.34 36.09 -38.76
C LYS A 203 17.98 37.20 -39.76
N GLU A 204 16.71 37.58 -39.87
CA GLU A 204 16.14 38.83 -39.30
C GLU A 204 14.60 38.88 -39.52
N GLU A 205 13.91 39.74 -38.74
CA GLU A 205 12.44 39.92 -38.58
C GLU A 205 11.57 38.67 -38.31
#